data_AF-A0A7J4QWH8-F1
#
_entry.id   AF-A0A7J4QWH8-F1
#
_cell.length_a   1.000
_cell.length_b   1.000
_cell.length_c   1.000
_cell.angle_alpha   90.00
_cell.angle_beta   90.00
_cell.angle_gamma   90.00
#
_symmetry.space_group_name_H-M   'P 1'
#
loop_
_entity.id
_entity.type
_entity.pdbx_description
1 polymer ?
#
loop_
_entity_poly.entity_id
_entity_poly.type
_entity_poly.pdbx_seq_one_letter_code
_entity_poly.pdbx_strand_id
1 'polypeptide(L)'
;MFGGLGPLEIIVLLVIFFVLFGAERLPKMANALGRSKGEFQKGLDESTKAMKLEQTIQDMDAGGRTPSQALAARAKEVGIDPEGMDPEELEKKVAALENLNAEE
;
A
#
# COMPACT_ATOMS: atom_id res chain seq x y z
N MET A 1 20.91 38.56 36.20
CA MET A 1 19.75 37.78 36.71
C MET A 1 19.19 36.99 35.56
N PHE A 2 19.24 35.65 35.67
CA PHE A 2 18.45 34.64 34.96
C PHE A 2 18.32 34.75 33.43
N GLY A 3 19.25 34.13 32.70
CA GLY A 3 19.14 33.88 31.26
C GLY A 3 19.18 32.37 30.99
N GLY A 4 18.01 31.74 30.92
CA GLY A 4 17.85 30.32 30.56
C GLY A 4 17.36 29.44 31.69
N LEU A 5 16.48 28.49 31.34
CA LEU A 5 16.18 27.35 32.21
C LEU A 5 17.45 26.50 32.32
N GLY A 6 18.16 26.63 33.43
CA GLY A 6 19.31 25.79 33.71
C GLY A 6 18.88 24.37 34.08
N PRO A 7 19.83 23.42 34.09
CA PRO A 7 19.55 22.04 34.50
C PRO A 7 18.94 21.95 35.90
N LEU A 8 19.32 22.84 36.82
CA LEU A 8 18.78 22.87 38.19
C LEU A 8 17.31 23.31 38.20
N GLU A 9 16.95 24.36 37.46
CA GLU A 9 15.56 24.82 37.37
C GLU A 9 14.66 23.72 36.78
N ILE A 10 15.14 22.99 35.77
CA ILE A 10 14.43 21.85 35.17
C ILE A 10 14.23 20.72 36.20
N ILE A 11 15.26 20.39 37.00
CA ILE A 11 15.15 19.35 38.03
C ILE A 11 14.13 19.76 39.10
N VAL A 12 14.17 21.01 39.58
CA VAL A 12 13.20 21.50 40.57
C VAL A 12 11.77 21.39 40.02
N LEU A 13 11.57 21.77 38.76
CA LEU A 13 10.26 21.70 38.12
C LEU A 13 9.78 20.24 37.94
N LEU A 14 10.69 19.32 37.61
CA LEU A 14 10.40 17.89 37.56
C LEU A 14 10.02 17.33 38.93
N VAL A 15 10.71 17.73 40.00
CA VAL A 15 10.37 17.30 41.37
C VAL A 15 8.96 17.78 41.74
N ILE A 16 8.64 19.05 41.49
CA ILE A 16 7.29 19.59 41.74
C ILE A 16 6.25 18.83 40.91
N PHE A 17 6.52 18.58 39.63
CA PHE A 17 5.66 17.77 38.78
C PHE A 17 5.42 16.37 39.36
N PHE A 18 6.46 15.68 39.81
CA PHE A 18 6.34 14.34 40.40
C PHE A 18 5.60 14.35 41.74
N VAL A 19 5.67 15.41 42.53
CA VAL A 19 4.88 15.55 43.76
C VAL A 19 3.39 15.69 43.43
N LEU A 20 3.05 16.46 42.39
CA LEU A 20 1.65 16.70 42.00
C LEU A 20 1.02 15.50 41.27
N PHE A 21 1.77 14.89 40.36
CA PHE A 21 1.24 13.86 39.46
C PHE A 21 1.67 12.43 39.84
N GLY A 22 2.77 12.28 40.59
CA GLY A 22 3.37 10.99 40.94
C GLY A 22 4.43 10.52 39.93
N ALA A 23 5.41 9.76 40.43
CA ALA A 23 6.54 9.20 39.65
C ALA A 23 6.11 8.35 38.44
N GLU A 24 4.92 7.72 38.53
CA GLU A 24 4.43 6.79 37.52
C GLU A 24 3.68 7.46 36.35
N ARG A 25 3.33 8.76 36.46
CA ARG A 25 2.52 9.42 35.41
C ARG A 25 3.27 9.68 34.12
N LEU A 26 4.49 10.21 34.21
CA LEU A 26 5.36 10.41 33.05
C LEU A 26 5.56 9.14 32.22
N PRO A 27 6.00 7.99 32.80
CA PRO A 27 6.19 6.76 32.03
C PRO A 27 4.87 6.19 31.48
N LYS A 28 3.76 6.28 32.23
CA LYS A 28 2.44 5.86 31.73
C LYS A 28 1.99 6.67 30.52
N MET A 29 2.13 8.00 30.58
CA MET A 29 1.78 8.89 29.47
C MET A 29 2.69 8.65 28.26
N ALA A 30 4.00 8.52 28.45
CA ALA A 30 4.93 8.22 27.37
C ALA A 30 4.60 6.89 26.65
N ASN A 31 4.26 5.84 27.41
CA ASN A 31 3.84 4.57 26.83
C ASN A 31 2.53 4.68 26.05
N ALA A 32 1.53 5.38 26.58
CA ALA A 32 0.25 5.56 25.91
C ALA A 32 0.40 6.38 24.60
N LEU A 33 1.15 7.49 24.66
CA LEU A 33 1.45 8.33 23.51
C LEU A 33 2.28 7.58 22.46
N GLY A 34 3.28 6.79 22.90
CA GLY A 34 4.11 5.98 22.02
C GLY A 34 3.30 4.92 21.26
N ARG A 35 2.41 4.21 21.96
CA ARG A 35 1.49 3.26 21.33
C ARG A 35 0.55 3.94 20.35
N SER A 36 -0.08 5.05 20.75
CA SER A 36 -0.98 5.81 19.87
C SER A 36 -0.28 6.30 18.60
N LYS A 37 0.95 6.83 18.70
CA LYS A 37 1.74 7.26 17.54
C LYS A 37 2.11 6.07 16.64
N GLY A 38 2.46 4.93 17.24
CA GLY A 38 2.80 3.70 16.51
C GLY A 38 1.62 3.18 15.69
N GLU A 39 0.45 3.02 16.31
CA GLU A 39 -0.77 2.59 15.62
C GLU A 39 -1.22 3.61 14.56
N PHE A 40 -1.07 4.90 14.84
CA PHE A 40 -1.37 5.95 13.87
C PHE A 40 -0.46 5.85 12.63
N GLN A 41 0.86 5.72 12.82
CA GLN A 41 1.80 5.56 11.71
C GLN A 41 1.52 4.29 10.92
N LYS A 42 1.24 3.19 11.62
CA LYS A 42 0.87 1.92 10.99
C LYS A 42 -0.40 2.07 10.15
N GLY A 43 -1.42 2.77 10.64
CA GLY A 43 -2.63 3.08 9.88
C GLY A 43 -2.36 3.94 8.63
N LEU A 44 -1.45 4.91 8.71
CA LEU A 44 -1.02 5.70 7.54
C LEU A 44 -0.30 4.84 6.50
N ASP A 45 0.62 3.97 6.94
CA ASP A 45 1.37 3.09 6.06
C ASP A 45 0.45 2.03 5.42
N GLU A 46 -0.48 1.47 6.18
CA GLU A 46 -1.51 0.55 5.68
C GLU A 46 -2.46 1.26 4.72
N SER A 47 -2.91 2.49 5.00
CA SER A 47 -3.73 3.27 4.06
C SER A 47 -2.98 3.57 2.76
N THR A 48 -1.68 3.88 2.85
CA THR A 48 -0.84 4.13 1.68
C THR A 48 -0.61 2.85 0.88
N LYS A 49 -0.44 1.69 1.55
CA LYS A 49 -0.35 0.38 0.88
C LYS A 49 -1.69 -0.12 0.35
N ALA A 50 -2.81 0.23 0.99
CA ALA A 50 -4.16 -0.13 0.58
C ALA A 50 -4.63 0.70 -0.62
N MET A 51 -4.12 1.93 -0.78
CA MET A 51 -3.93 2.52 -2.11
C MET A 51 -2.83 1.74 -2.82
N LYS A 52 -3.13 0.48 -3.15
CA LYS A 52 -2.23 -0.42 -3.85
C LYS A 52 -2.13 0.07 -5.28
N LEU A 53 -1.27 1.08 -5.45
CA LEU A 53 -0.90 1.64 -6.72
C LEU A 53 -0.47 0.51 -7.66
N GLU A 54 0.14 -0.57 -7.17
CA GLU A 54 0.45 -1.76 -7.97
C GLU A 54 -0.78 -2.51 -8.52
N GLN A 55 -1.90 -2.63 -7.78
CA GLN A 55 -3.11 -3.25 -8.34
C GLN A 55 -3.83 -2.30 -9.29
N THR A 56 -3.89 -1.00 -8.97
CA THR A 56 -4.43 0.00 -9.89
C THR A 56 -3.57 0.13 -11.16
N ILE A 57 -2.24 0.08 -11.06
CA ILE A 57 -1.31 0.09 -12.18
C ILE A 57 -1.44 -1.20 -12.98
N GLN A 58 -1.55 -2.39 -12.35
CA GLN A 58 -1.82 -3.63 -13.08
C GLN A 58 -3.17 -3.61 -13.80
N ASP A 59 -4.24 -3.10 -13.17
CA ASP A 59 -5.55 -2.92 -13.81
C ASP A 59 -5.49 -1.88 -14.94
N MET A 60 -4.65 -0.84 -14.82
CA MET A 60 -4.44 0.17 -15.86
C MET A 60 -3.54 -0.33 -17.01
N ASP A 61 -2.51 -1.13 -16.74
CA ASP A 61 -1.67 -1.79 -17.75
C ASP A 61 -2.44 -2.87 -18.51
N ALA A 62 -3.43 -3.51 -17.87
CA ALA A 62 -4.45 -4.33 -18.53
C ALA A 62 -5.48 -3.49 -19.34
N GLY A 63 -5.32 -2.16 -19.38
CA GLY A 63 -6.20 -1.25 -20.10
C GLY A 63 -7.63 -1.20 -19.57
N GLY A 64 -7.87 -1.59 -18.31
CA GLY A 64 -9.20 -1.71 -17.72
C GLY A 64 -10.07 -2.81 -18.35
N ARG A 65 -9.45 -3.79 -19.04
CA ARG A 65 -10.15 -4.89 -19.72
C ARG A 65 -10.17 -6.14 -18.84
N THR A 66 -11.31 -6.83 -18.84
CA THR A 66 -11.41 -8.15 -18.22
C THR A 66 -10.50 -9.16 -18.93
N PRO A 67 -10.05 -10.26 -18.28
CA PRO A 67 -9.17 -11.26 -18.90
C PRO A 67 -9.71 -11.81 -20.23
N SER A 68 -11.04 -11.98 -20.33
CA SER A 68 -11.72 -12.41 -21.55
C SER A 68 -11.67 -11.37 -22.67
N GLN A 69 -11.66 -10.07 -22.35
CA GLN A 69 -11.53 -9.00 -23.35
C GLN A 69 -10.09 -8.84 -23.86
N ALA A 70 -9.09 -9.10 -23.01
CA ALA A 70 -7.69 -9.13 -23.43
C ALA A 70 -7.44 -10.28 -24.42
N LEU A 71 -7.99 -11.47 -24.14
CA LEU A 71 -7.90 -12.62 -25.04
C LEU A 71 -8.62 -12.36 -26.37
N ALA A 72 -9.82 -11.78 -26.32
CA ALA A 72 -10.59 -11.43 -27.51
C ALA A 72 -9.91 -10.36 -28.37
N ALA A 73 -9.22 -9.39 -27.76
CA ALA A 73 -8.43 -8.39 -28.48
C ALA A 73 -7.25 -9.04 -29.23
N ARG A 74 -6.50 -9.92 -28.54
CA ARG A 74 -5.40 -10.67 -29.17
C ARG A 74 -5.89 -11.57 -30.28
N ALA A 75 -6.97 -12.32 -30.06
CA ALA A 75 -7.59 -13.15 -31.08
C ALA A 75 -7.91 -12.34 -32.35
N LYS A 76 -8.47 -11.14 -32.20
CA LYS A 76 -8.79 -10.25 -33.32
C LYS A 76 -7.54 -9.72 -34.04
N GLU A 77 -6.43 -9.51 -33.33
CA GLU A 77 -5.14 -9.10 -33.92
C GLU A 77 -4.50 -10.20 -34.77
N VAL A 78 -4.62 -11.48 -34.37
CA VAL A 78 -4.23 -12.63 -35.19
C VAL A 78 -5.30 -13.08 -36.20
N GLY A 79 -6.38 -12.30 -36.36
CA GLY A 79 -7.42 -12.53 -37.38
C GLY A 79 -8.43 -13.62 -37.03
N ILE A 80 -8.54 -14.01 -35.76
CA ILE A 80 -9.51 -14.98 -35.24
C ILE A 80 -10.72 -14.22 -34.69
N ASP A 81 -11.93 -14.62 -35.08
CA ASP A 81 -13.17 -14.07 -34.51
C ASP A 81 -13.50 -14.79 -33.18
N PRO A 82 -13.56 -14.07 -32.03
CA PRO A 82 -13.83 -14.67 -30.73
C PRO A 82 -15.32 -14.98 -30.48
N GLU A 83 -16.25 -14.59 -31.35
CA GLU A 83 -17.68 -14.81 -31.12
C GLU A 83 -18.07 -16.30 -31.18
N GLY A 84 -18.56 -16.83 -30.05
CA GLY A 84 -19.09 -18.20 -29.96
C GLY A 84 -18.04 -19.30 -29.74
N MET A 85 -16.77 -18.95 -29.53
CA MET A 85 -15.71 -19.91 -29.16
C MET A 85 -15.59 -20.09 -27.65
N ASP A 86 -15.27 -21.32 -27.22
CA ASP A 86 -14.92 -21.60 -25.82
C ASP A 86 -13.56 -20.96 -25.47
N PRO A 87 -13.41 -20.36 -24.27
CA PRO A 87 -12.19 -19.66 -23.87
C PRO A 87 -10.91 -20.51 -23.99
N GLU A 88 -10.97 -21.81 -23.71
CA GLU A 88 -9.79 -22.69 -23.76
C GLU A 88 -9.33 -22.98 -25.20
N GLU A 89 -10.28 -23.02 -26.13
CA GLU A 89 -10.00 -23.30 -27.54
C GLU A 89 -9.45 -22.07 -28.25
N LEU A 90 -9.95 -20.89 -27.87
CA LEU A 90 -9.47 -19.60 -28.35
C LEU A 90 -8.00 -19.38 -27.95
N GLU A 91 -7.64 -19.68 -26.71
CA GLU A 91 -6.25 -19.56 -26.21
C GLU A 91 -5.28 -20.44 -27.01
N LYS A 92 -5.64 -21.70 -27.27
CA LYS A 92 -4.80 -22.62 -28.05
C LYS A 92 -4.60 -22.17 -29.49
N LYS A 93 -5.65 -21.63 -30.14
CA LYS A 93 -5.57 -21.14 -31.53
C LYS A 93 -4.77 -19.84 -31.63
N VAL A 94 -4.94 -18.93 -30.69
CA VAL A 94 -4.15 -17.69 -30.60
C VAL A 94 -2.67 -18.02 -30.38
N ALA A 95 -2.36 -18.88 -29.41
CA ALA A 95 -0.97 -19.27 -29.12
C ALA A 95 -0.29 -19.98 -30.30
N ALA A 96 -1.03 -20.84 -31.03
CA ALA A 96 -0.49 -21.50 -32.21
C ALA A 96 -0.17 -20.50 -33.34
N LEU A 97 -1.03 -19.53 -33.58
CA LEU A 97 -0.84 -18.51 -34.62
C LEU A 97 0.21 -17.47 -34.24
N GLU A 98 0.32 -17.09 -32.96
CA GLU A 98 1.40 -16.22 -32.47
C GLU A 98 2.78 -16.86 -32.66
N ASN A 99 2.93 -18.15 -32.34
CA ASN A 99 4.22 -18.85 -32.54
C ASN A 99 4.60 -18.96 -34.02
N LEU A 100 3.63 -19.11 -34.92
CA LEU A 100 3.89 -19.17 -36.37
C LEU A 100 4.32 -17.81 -36.93
N ASN A 101 3.74 -16.71 -36.45
CA ASN A 101 4.14 -15.36 -36.84
C ASN A 101 5.46 -14.89 -36.19
N ALA A 102 5.90 -15.52 -35.10
CA ALA A 102 7.17 -15.20 -34.44
C ALA A 102 8.38 -15.92 -35.07
N GLU A 103 8.13 -16.93 -35.91
CA GLU A 103 9.14 -17.72 -36.61
C GLU A 103 9.41 -17.26 -38.07
N GLU A 104 8.72 -16.22 -38.55
CA GLU A 104 9.06 -15.47 -39.78
C GLU A 104 9.87 -14.19 -39.49
#